data_AF-A0A0C2HFB1-F1
#
_entry.id   AF-A0A0C2HFB1-F1
#
_cell.length_a   1.000
_cell.length_b   1.000
_cell.length_c   1.000
_cell.angle_alpha   90.00
_cell.angle_beta   90.00
_cell.angle_gamma   90.00
#
_symmetry.space_group_name_H-M   'P 1'
#
loop_
_entity.id
_entity.type
_entity.pdbx_description
1 polymer ?
#
loop_
_entity_poly.entity_id
_entity_poly.type
_entity_poly.pdbx_seq_one_letter_code
_entity_poly.pdbx_strand_id
1 'polypeptide(L)'
;MGPVLKQLKCSDKAKEYSVEFKRNGFQDLLIRPVQRLPTIVVLLKELQKRNNKFSAKVEEAIGLIEKIISRANTVRAQNDEFIEQMSFFNEVEGVPPHMVCSRRRFVKSVEAFSIGGTGEWSSLGRRKVKIVLYNDLILICKVRSFPERTGTLTKLTRHASFSNLSEPKKHCN
;
A
#
# COMPACT_ATOMS: atom_id res chain seq x y z
N MET A 1 -19.32 -1.95 20.84
CA MET A 1 -18.84 -2.68 19.63
C MET A 1 -18.30 -4.10 19.90
N GLY A 2 -18.06 -4.50 21.15
CA GLY A 2 -17.53 -5.84 21.49
C GLY A 2 -18.47 -7.07 21.38
N PRO A 3 -19.80 -6.98 21.66
CA PRO A 3 -20.67 -8.17 21.65
C PRO A 3 -20.95 -8.71 20.24
N VAL A 4 -21.13 -7.81 19.26
CA VAL A 4 -21.46 -8.16 17.87
C VAL A 4 -20.29 -8.85 17.17
N LEU A 5 -19.06 -8.37 17.39
CA LEU A 5 -17.83 -8.99 16.89
C LEU A 5 -17.61 -10.39 17.47
N LYS A 6 -18.02 -10.62 18.73
CA LYS A 6 -17.94 -11.93 19.38
C LYS A 6 -18.96 -12.91 18.79
N GLN A 7 -20.18 -12.45 18.52
CA GLN A 7 -21.24 -13.25 17.88
C GLN A 7 -20.90 -13.63 16.43
N LEU A 8 -20.31 -12.71 15.67
CA LEU A 8 -19.84 -12.97 14.30
C LEU A 8 -18.74 -14.04 14.29
N LYS A 9 -17.71 -13.89 15.13
CA LYS A 9 -16.63 -14.89 15.24
C LYS A 9 -17.12 -16.28 15.64
N CYS A 10 -18.10 -16.38 16.53
CA CYS A 10 -18.70 -17.66 16.90
C CYS A 10 -19.52 -18.27 15.75
N SER A 11 -20.26 -17.44 15.01
CA SER A 11 -21.06 -17.90 13.86
C SER A 11 -20.20 -18.38 12.70
N ASP A 12 -19.09 -17.68 12.41
CA ASP A 12 -18.14 -18.07 11.36
C ASP A 12 -17.49 -19.40 11.70
N LYS A 13 -17.00 -19.57 12.94
CA LYS A 13 -16.46 -20.86 13.41
C LYS A 13 -17.48 -21.98 13.32
N ALA A 14 -18.72 -21.77 13.74
CA ALA A 14 -19.77 -22.79 13.69
C ALA A 14 -20.06 -23.25 12.24
N LYS A 15 -20.00 -22.34 11.26
CA LYS A 15 -20.19 -22.64 9.84
C LYS A 15 -18.97 -23.30 9.19
N GLU A 16 -17.76 -22.99 9.63
CA GLU A 16 -16.52 -23.65 9.17
C GLU A 16 -16.47 -25.15 9.52
N TYR A 17 -17.19 -25.58 10.55
CA TYR A 17 -17.36 -27.00 10.88
C TYR A 17 -18.40 -27.74 10.02
N SER A 18 -19.11 -27.04 9.13
CA SER A 18 -20.06 -27.67 8.23
C SER A 18 -19.34 -28.51 7.15
N VAL A 19 -20.00 -29.56 6.67
CA VAL A 19 -19.44 -30.48 5.66
C VAL A 19 -19.09 -29.75 4.36
N GLU A 20 -19.81 -28.68 4.03
CA GLU A 20 -19.60 -27.87 2.83
C GLU A 20 -18.24 -27.17 2.81
N PHE A 21 -17.71 -26.81 3.99
CA PHE A 21 -16.42 -26.13 4.12
C PHE A 21 -15.24 -27.10 3.97
N LYS A 22 -15.46 -28.42 4.02
CA LYS A 22 -14.43 -29.46 3.85
C LYS A 22 -13.16 -29.18 4.67
N ARG A 23 -13.34 -28.76 5.94
CA ARG A 23 -12.26 -28.36 6.87
C ARG A 23 -11.39 -27.17 6.42
N ASN A 24 -11.87 -26.36 5.49
CA ASN A 24 -11.20 -25.12 5.10
C ASN A 24 -11.74 -23.97 5.92
N GLY A 25 -10.88 -23.03 6.32
CA GLY A 25 -11.34 -21.78 6.91
C GLY A 25 -12.09 -20.94 5.89
N PHE A 26 -12.90 -20.00 6.36
CA PHE A 26 -13.63 -19.07 5.49
C PHE A 26 -12.66 -18.24 4.63
N GLN A 27 -11.53 -17.79 5.22
CA GLN A 27 -10.48 -17.09 4.48
C GLN A 27 -9.85 -17.96 3.38
N ASP A 28 -9.66 -19.26 3.63
CA ASP A 28 -9.11 -20.22 2.67
C ASP A 28 -10.04 -20.47 1.49
N LEU A 29 -11.35 -20.25 1.67
CA LEU A 29 -12.32 -20.29 0.58
C LEU A 29 -12.28 -19.00 -0.24
N LEU A 30 -12.22 -17.85 0.43
CA LEU A 30 -12.24 -16.53 -0.22
C LEU A 30 -10.98 -16.24 -1.06
N ILE A 31 -9.85 -16.85 -0.74
CA ILE A 31 -8.60 -16.62 -1.50
C ILE A 31 -8.51 -17.46 -2.79
N ARG A 32 -9.30 -18.53 -2.92
CA ARG A 32 -9.23 -19.48 -4.06
C ARG A 32 -9.47 -18.84 -5.43
N PRO A 33 -10.46 -17.94 -5.63
CA PRO A 33 -10.73 -17.40 -6.96
C PRO A 33 -9.49 -16.74 -7.58
N VAL A 34 -8.74 -15.96 -6.80
CA VAL A 34 -7.50 -15.30 -7.25
C VAL A 34 -6.39 -16.34 -7.48
N GLN A 35 -6.27 -17.33 -6.60
CA GLN A 35 -5.25 -18.38 -6.69
C GLN A 35 -5.47 -19.37 -7.86
N ARG A 36 -6.69 -19.48 -8.40
CA ARG A 36 -7.00 -20.40 -9.51
C ARG A 36 -6.64 -19.83 -10.88
N LEU A 37 -6.50 -18.52 -11.01
CA LEU A 37 -6.18 -17.87 -12.29
C LEU A 37 -4.85 -18.36 -12.90
N PRO A 38 -3.74 -18.49 -12.14
CA PRO A 38 -2.50 -19.04 -12.68
C PRO A 38 -2.65 -20.48 -13.20
N THR A 39 -3.42 -21.32 -12.50
CA THR A 39 -3.69 -22.70 -12.93
C THR A 39 -4.46 -22.74 -14.25
N ILE A 40 -5.43 -21.83 -14.44
CA ILE A 40 -6.19 -21.73 -15.69
C ILE A 40 -5.27 -21.36 -16.86
N VAL A 41 -4.31 -20.44 -16.66
CA VAL A 41 -3.32 -20.09 -17.69
C VAL A 41 -2.50 -21.32 -18.11
N VAL A 42 -2.06 -22.14 -17.16
CA VAL A 42 -1.32 -23.38 -17.47
C VAL A 42 -2.17 -24.33 -18.30
N LEU A 43 -3.44 -24.52 -17.93
CA LEU A 43 -4.36 -25.39 -18.67
C LEU A 43 -4.63 -24.88 -20.10
N LEU A 44 -4.78 -23.57 -20.27
CA LEU A 44 -4.96 -22.96 -21.59
C LEU A 44 -3.72 -23.12 -22.47
N LYS A 45 -2.51 -22.97 -21.91
CA LYS A 45 -1.25 -23.21 -22.62
C LYS A 45 -1.13 -24.66 -23.08
N GLU A 46 -1.54 -25.62 -22.24
CA GLU A 46 -1.57 -27.04 -22.62
C GLU A 46 -2.61 -27.34 -23.70
N LEU A 47 -3.77 -26.66 -23.67
CA LEU A 47 -4.81 -26.80 -24.68
C LEU A 47 -4.34 -26.25 -26.04
N GLN A 48 -3.66 -25.10 -26.03
CA GLN A 48 -3.07 -24.48 -27.23
C GLN A 48 -2.09 -25.43 -27.94
N LYS A 49 -1.21 -26.10 -27.18
CA LYS A 49 -0.25 -27.08 -27.73
C LYS A 49 -0.92 -28.28 -28.40
N ARG A 50 -2.11 -28.69 -27.94
CA ARG A 50 -2.81 -29.88 -28.43
C ARG A 50 -3.77 -29.60 -29.59
N ASN A 51 -4.16 -28.35 -29.82
CA ASN A 51 -5.22 -28.04 -30.77
C ASN A 51 -4.96 -26.72 -31.54
N ASN A 52 -4.48 -26.83 -32.78
CA ASN A 52 -4.15 -25.69 -33.63
C ASN A 52 -5.36 -24.90 -34.14
N LYS A 53 -6.58 -25.47 -34.12
CA LYS A 53 -7.78 -24.83 -34.69
C LYS A 53 -8.26 -23.59 -33.92
N PHE A 54 -7.95 -23.51 -32.63
CA PHE A 54 -8.37 -22.40 -31.76
C PHE A 54 -7.21 -21.59 -31.18
N SER A 55 -6.00 -21.78 -31.73
CA SER A 55 -4.76 -21.22 -31.17
C SER A 55 -4.87 -19.70 -30.92
N ALA A 56 -5.40 -18.94 -31.90
CA ALA A 56 -5.52 -17.48 -31.78
C ALA A 56 -6.46 -17.03 -30.64
N LYS A 57 -7.62 -17.69 -30.45
CA LYS A 57 -8.58 -17.34 -29.39
C LYS A 57 -8.05 -17.72 -28.01
N VAL A 58 -7.34 -18.84 -27.92
CA VAL A 58 -6.72 -19.31 -26.68
C VAL A 58 -5.57 -18.39 -26.27
N GLU A 59 -4.77 -17.93 -27.24
CA GLU A 59 -3.69 -16.98 -27.03
C GLU A 59 -4.20 -15.63 -26.52
N GLU A 60 -5.28 -15.11 -27.10
CA GLU A 60 -5.94 -13.89 -26.62
C GLU A 60 -6.44 -14.06 -25.16
N ALA A 61 -7.11 -15.19 -24.87
CA ALA A 61 -7.60 -15.48 -23.52
C ALA A 61 -6.47 -15.58 -22.50
N ILE A 62 -5.35 -16.23 -22.85
CA ILE A 62 -4.14 -16.29 -22.01
C ILE A 62 -3.65 -14.87 -21.71
N GLY A 63 -3.49 -14.03 -22.73
CA GLY A 63 -3.01 -12.66 -22.57
C GLY A 63 -3.92 -11.80 -21.68
N LEU A 64 -5.25 -11.97 -21.79
CA LEU A 64 -6.20 -11.28 -20.92
C LEU A 64 -6.09 -11.73 -19.46
N ILE A 65 -5.98 -13.04 -19.21
CA ILE A 65 -5.85 -13.56 -17.84
C ILE A 65 -4.50 -13.16 -17.23
N GLU A 66 -3.42 -13.20 -17.99
CA GLU A 66 -2.09 -12.75 -17.53
C GLU A 66 -2.10 -11.26 -17.15
N LYS A 67 -2.80 -10.40 -17.92
CA LYS A 67 -3.01 -9.00 -17.54
C LYS A 67 -3.78 -8.85 -16.22
N ILE A 68 -4.81 -9.67 -16.00
CA ILE A 68 -5.58 -9.66 -14.75
C ILE A 68 -4.71 -10.07 -13.56
N ILE A 69 -3.92 -11.14 -13.71
CA ILE A 69 -3.00 -11.63 -12.68
C ILE A 69 -1.96 -10.54 -12.35
N SER A 70 -1.37 -9.92 -13.38
CA SER A 70 -0.41 -8.83 -13.22
C SER A 70 -1.03 -7.65 -12.46
N ARG A 71 -2.22 -7.21 -12.86
CA ARG A 71 -2.95 -6.12 -12.17
C ARG A 71 -3.26 -6.46 -10.72
N ALA A 72 -3.69 -7.69 -10.44
CA ALA A 72 -3.97 -8.14 -9.07
C ALA A 72 -2.70 -8.09 -8.20
N ASN A 73 -1.55 -8.53 -8.74
CA ASN A 73 -0.27 -8.47 -8.06
C ASN A 73 0.18 -7.02 -7.81
N THR A 74 -0.01 -6.12 -8.79
CA THR A 74 0.29 -4.69 -8.61
C THR A 74 -0.53 -4.06 -7.50
N VAL A 75 -1.85 -4.32 -7.46
CA VAL A 75 -2.74 -3.80 -6.41
C VAL A 75 -2.35 -4.34 -5.04
N ARG A 76 -1.97 -5.63 -4.95
CA ARG A 76 -1.46 -6.21 -3.70
C ARG A 76 -0.19 -5.52 -3.24
N ALA A 77 0.80 -5.36 -4.13
CA ALA A 77 2.05 -4.69 -3.80
C ALA A 77 1.83 -3.23 -3.34
N GLN A 78 0.91 -2.51 -3.98
CA GLN A 78 0.51 -1.16 -3.55
C GLN A 78 -0.14 -1.14 -2.17
N ASN A 79 -0.98 -2.12 -1.84
CA ASN A 79 -1.57 -2.24 -0.52
C ASN A 79 -0.51 -2.54 0.55
N ASP A 80 0.41 -3.45 0.26
CA ASP A 80 1.51 -3.79 1.18
C ASP A 80 2.41 -2.56 1.44
N GLU A 81 2.73 -1.80 0.39
CA GLU A 81 3.45 -0.52 0.50
C GLU A 81 2.66 0.51 1.33
N PHE A 82 1.35 0.62 1.11
CA PHE A 82 0.49 1.53 1.87
C PHE A 82 0.40 1.15 3.36
N ILE A 83 0.40 -0.15 3.68
CA ILE A 83 0.44 -0.63 5.08
C ILE A 83 1.75 -0.21 5.75
N GLU A 84 2.89 -0.33 5.06
CA GLU A 84 4.19 0.14 5.55
C GLU A 84 4.24 1.67 5.71
N GLN A 85 3.63 2.42 4.79
CA GLN A 85 3.50 3.87 4.95
C GLN A 85 2.64 4.24 6.16
N MET A 86 1.60 3.46 6.45
CA MET A 86 0.72 3.70 7.60
C MET A 86 1.48 3.54 8.92
N SER A 87 2.40 2.56 9.03
CA SER A 87 3.26 2.46 10.21
C SER A 87 4.18 3.67 10.33
N PHE A 88 4.77 4.15 9.23
CA PHE A 88 5.56 5.39 9.22
C PHE A 88 4.74 6.63 9.66
N PHE A 89 3.50 6.79 9.18
CA PHE A 89 2.65 7.91 9.60
C PHE A 89 2.30 7.88 11.10
N ASN A 90 2.26 6.70 11.72
CA ASN A 90 2.07 6.58 13.17
C ASN A 90 3.31 7.06 13.97
N GLU A 91 4.51 7.03 13.36
CA GLU A 91 5.75 7.53 13.97
C GLU A 91 5.90 9.04 13.84
N VAL A 92 5.26 9.64 12.82
CA VAL A 92 5.30 11.08 12.56
C VAL A 92 4.13 11.76 13.26
N GLU A 93 4.43 12.63 14.22
CA GLU A 93 3.42 13.39 14.92
C GLU A 93 2.87 14.54 14.04
N GLY A 94 1.54 14.61 13.93
CA GLY A 94 0.82 15.70 13.27
C GLY A 94 0.66 15.55 11.75
N VAL A 95 0.67 14.33 11.22
CA VAL A 95 0.36 14.05 9.81
C VAL A 95 -1.07 14.52 9.51
N PRO A 96 -1.28 15.43 8.54
CA PRO A 96 -2.62 15.85 8.15
C PRO A 96 -3.45 14.68 7.64
N PRO A 97 -4.77 14.61 7.90
CA PRO A 97 -5.60 13.48 7.47
C PRO A 97 -5.57 13.23 5.95
N HIS A 98 -5.48 14.30 5.15
CA HIS A 98 -5.42 14.20 3.69
C HIS A 98 -4.11 13.61 3.14
N MET A 99 -3.08 13.47 3.98
CA MET A 99 -1.84 12.80 3.60
C MET A 99 -1.94 11.27 3.59
N VAL A 100 -2.91 10.72 4.29
CA VAL A 100 -3.07 9.27 4.37
C VAL A 100 -3.98 8.84 3.23
N CYS A 101 -3.39 8.45 2.10
CA CYS A 101 -4.13 8.08 0.90
C CYS A 101 -3.44 6.90 0.19
N SER A 102 -4.21 5.89 -0.22
CA SER A 102 -3.70 4.71 -0.92
C SER A 102 -3.11 5.00 -2.31
N ARG A 103 -3.44 6.15 -2.91
CA ARG A 103 -2.87 6.56 -4.20
C ARG A 103 -1.41 7.04 -4.08
N ARG A 104 -0.98 7.36 -2.86
CA ARG A 104 0.33 7.94 -2.57
C ARG A 104 1.38 6.84 -2.49
N ARG A 105 2.35 6.87 -3.40
CA ARG A 105 3.45 5.92 -3.50
C ARG A 105 4.74 6.57 -3.06
N PHE A 106 5.45 5.90 -2.18
CA PHE A 106 6.75 6.29 -1.68
C PHE A 106 7.77 6.08 -2.80
N VAL A 107 8.62 7.07 -3.02
CA VAL A 107 9.68 7.02 -4.04
C VAL A 107 11.04 6.87 -3.36
N LYS A 108 11.34 7.76 -2.39
CA LYS A 108 12.64 7.77 -1.71
C LYS A 108 12.57 8.57 -0.41
N SER A 109 13.51 8.33 0.50
CA SER A 109 13.76 9.24 1.63
C SER A 109 15.25 9.53 1.81
N VAL A 110 15.55 10.68 2.39
CA VAL A 110 16.90 11.12 2.73
C VAL A 110 16.89 11.87 4.06
N GLU A 111 17.89 11.65 4.90
CA GLU A 111 18.13 12.48 6.07
C GLU A 111 19.18 13.55 5.73
N ALA A 112 18.91 14.79 6.08
CA ALA A 112 19.74 15.94 5.77
C ALA A 112 19.79 16.92 6.96
N PHE A 113 20.74 17.85 6.94
CA PHE A 113 20.76 18.98 7.85
C PHE A 113 20.21 20.22 7.13
N SER A 114 19.22 20.86 7.73
CA SER A 114 18.68 22.12 7.24
C SER A 114 19.67 23.25 7.54
N ILE A 115 20.04 24.03 6.53
CA ILE A 115 21.01 25.13 6.64
C ILE A 115 20.31 26.43 7.08
N GLY A 116 19.04 26.61 6.72
CA GLY A 116 18.23 27.77 7.07
C GLY A 116 16.83 27.65 6.46
N GLY A 117 15.91 28.52 6.89
CA GLY A 117 14.55 28.58 6.37
C GLY A 117 13.90 29.90 6.74
N THR A 118 12.92 30.33 5.94
CA THR A 118 12.13 31.55 6.15
C THR A 118 10.70 31.21 6.56
N GLY A 119 10.03 32.10 7.30
CA GLY A 119 8.66 31.89 7.77
C GLY A 119 8.53 30.67 8.69
N GLU A 120 7.56 29.79 8.41
CA GLU A 120 7.30 28.52 9.14
C GLU A 120 8.49 27.55 9.14
N TRP A 121 9.47 27.75 8.27
CA TRP A 121 10.67 26.93 8.13
C TRP A 121 11.86 27.47 8.94
N SER A 122 11.73 28.64 9.56
CA SER A 122 12.78 29.24 10.40
C SER A 122 13.12 28.35 11.60
N SER A 123 12.12 27.64 12.12
CA SER A 123 12.28 26.65 13.20
C SER A 123 13.06 25.39 12.80
N LEU A 124 13.29 25.20 11.49
CA LEU A 124 14.00 24.08 10.92
C LEU A 124 15.50 24.36 10.75
N GLY A 125 15.94 25.62 10.86
CA GLY A 125 17.34 25.99 10.67
C GLY A 125 18.30 25.25 11.62
N ARG A 126 19.41 24.74 11.07
CA ARG A 126 20.45 23.97 11.76
C ARG A 126 19.94 22.72 12.50
N ARG A 127 18.91 22.06 11.96
CA ARG A 127 18.36 20.82 12.52
C ARG A 127 18.40 19.67 11.52
N LYS A 128 18.46 18.45 12.04
CA LYS A 128 18.33 17.23 11.24
C LYS A 128 16.88 17.08 10.78
N VAL A 129 16.70 16.85 9.49
CA VAL A 129 15.41 16.68 8.83
C VAL A 129 15.41 15.40 8.00
N LYS A 130 14.25 14.76 7.89
CA LYS A 130 14.00 13.65 6.98
C LYS A 130 13.10 14.17 5.87
N ILE A 131 13.57 14.06 4.64
CA ILE A 131 12.84 14.43 3.43
C ILE A 131 12.35 13.14 2.80
N VAL A 132 11.05 13.02 2.60
CA VAL A 132 10.39 11.87 2.01
C VAL A 132 9.71 12.31 0.72
N LEU A 133 10.12 11.71 -0.39
CA LEU A 133 9.57 11.94 -1.71
C LEU A 133 8.48 10.91 -1.99
N TYR A 134 7.29 11.41 -2.30
CA TYR A 134 6.19 10.64 -2.84
C TYR A 134 5.97 11.00 -4.32
N ASN A 135 5.09 10.25 -4.99
CA ASN A 135 4.76 10.48 -6.39
C ASN A 135 4.03 11.81 -6.66
N ASP A 136 3.39 12.40 -5.66
CA ASP A 136 2.56 13.61 -5.79
C ASP A 136 2.98 14.76 -4.86
N LEU A 137 3.81 14.50 -3.84
CA LEU A 137 4.25 15.50 -2.87
C LEU A 137 5.61 15.17 -2.26
N ILE A 138 6.17 16.15 -1.56
CA ILE A 138 7.33 15.98 -0.68
C ILE A 138 6.88 16.23 0.76
N LEU A 139 7.19 15.29 1.64
CA LEU A 139 7.02 15.43 3.08
C LEU A 139 8.38 15.73 3.70
N ILE A 140 8.45 16.80 4.50
CA ILE A 140 9.63 17.13 5.29
C ILE A 140 9.29 16.89 6.76
N CYS A 141 10.17 16.27 7.51
CA CYS A 141 9.96 15.98 8.92
C CYS A 141 11.18 16.45 9.71
N LYS A 142 10.97 17.20 10.79
CA LYS A 142 12.03 17.46 11.76
C LYS A 142 12.31 16.18 12.55
N VAL A 143 13.58 15.77 12.58
CA VAL A 143 14.03 14.63 13.40
C VAL A 143 14.23 15.12 14.83
N ARG A 144 13.62 14.44 15.81
CA ARG A 144 13.90 14.67 17.23
C ARG A 144 14.90 13.62 17.71
N SER A 145 16.03 14.06 18.26
CA SER A 145 16.90 13.19 19.06
C SER A 145 16.44 13.29 20.51
N PHE A 146 15.92 12.20 21.09
CA PHE A 146 15.71 12.14 22.54
C PHE A 146 17.07 11.87 23.19
N PRO A 147 17.49 12.62 24.23
CA PRO A 147 18.65 12.23 25.01
C PRO A 147 18.34 10.90 25.67
N GLU A 148 19.23 9.94 25.47
CA GLU A 148 19.10 8.56 25.93
C GLU A 148 19.07 8.51 27.47
N ARG A 149 17.87 8.55 28.04
CA ARG A 149 17.60 8.03 29.37
C ARG A 149 16.63 6.88 29.20
N THR A 150 17.18 5.67 29.30
CA THR A 150 16.48 4.40 29.47
C THR A 150 15.36 4.16 28.45
N GLY A 151 15.76 3.62 27.30
CA GLY A 151 14.98 2.78 26.39
C GLY A 151 13.54 3.18 26.10
N THR A 152 13.29 4.01 25.09
CA THR A 152 12.02 4.01 24.34
C THR A 152 12.19 4.69 22.96
N LEU A 153 11.54 4.10 21.95
CA LEU A 153 11.47 4.42 20.51
C LEU A 153 11.55 5.91 20.10
N THR A 154 12.37 6.20 19.08
CA THR A 154 12.45 7.49 18.39
C THR A 154 11.14 7.84 17.67
N LYS A 155 10.36 8.75 18.26
CA LYS A 155 9.17 9.36 17.64
C LYS A 155 9.53 10.68 16.94
N LEU A 156 9.16 10.81 15.67
CA LEU A 156 9.41 12.01 14.85
C LEU A 156 8.30 13.05 15.08
N THR A 157 8.60 14.35 15.11
CA THR A 157 7.54 15.37 15.30
C THR A 157 7.73 16.64 14.49
N ARG A 158 6.60 17.03 13.87
CA ARG A 158 6.12 18.35 13.44
C ARG A 158 7.19 19.29 12.89
N HIS A 159 7.35 19.23 11.58
CA HIS A 159 7.27 20.36 10.66
C HIS A 159 7.09 19.76 9.27
N ALA A 160 5.86 19.34 8.97
CA ALA A 160 5.47 18.79 7.68
C ALA A 160 4.95 19.91 6.80
N SER A 161 5.74 20.27 5.80
CA SER A 161 5.41 21.31 4.84
C SER A 161 5.42 20.69 3.45
N PHE A 162 4.28 20.81 2.78
CA PHE A 162 3.97 20.13 1.53
C PHE A 162 4.11 21.10 0.37
N SER A 163 4.84 20.68 -0.65
CA SER A 163 4.82 21.31 -1.96
C SER A 163 4.11 20.37 -2.92
N ASN A 164 3.01 20.83 -3.50
CA ASN A 164 2.32 20.12 -4.58
C ASN A 164 3.09 20.35 -5.88
N LEU A 165 3.44 19.27 -6.59
CA LEU A 165 3.87 19.36 -7.99
C LEU A 165 2.62 19.39 -8.88
N SER A 166 1.98 20.55 -9.01
CA SER A 166 0.97 20.76 -10.07
C SER A 166 1.52 21.72 -11.12
N GLU A 167 1.66 21.23 -12.34
CA GLU A 167 1.89 22.05 -13.53
C GLU A 167 0.72 23.05 -13.71
N PRO A 168 0.99 24.31 -14.08
CA PRO A 168 -0.06 25.29 -14.30
C PRO A 168 -0.83 24.92 -15.59
N LYS A 169 -2.11 24.57 -15.43
CA LYS A 169 -3.06 24.55 -16.55
C LYS A 169 -3.16 25.96 -17.11
N LYS A 170 -2.61 26.18 -18.31
CA LYS A 170 -2.86 27.38 -19.11
C LYS A 170 -4.36 27.50 -19.34
N HIS A 171 -4.95 28.60 -18.87
CA HIS A 171 -6.27 29.04 -19.29
C HIS A 171 -6.24 29.30 -20.80
N CYS A 172 -7.06 28.59 -21.57
CA CYS A 172 -7.53 29.10 -22.86
C CYS A 172 -8.75 29.99 -22.55
N ASN A 173 -8.62 31.27 -22.89
CA ASN A 173 -9.76 32.08 -23.33
C ASN A 173 -9.93 31.88 -24.84
#